data_AF-A0A7Y4X0W1-F1
#
_entry.id   AF-A0A7Y4X0W1-F1
#
_cell.length_a   1.000
_cell.length_b   1.000
_cell.length_c   1.000
_cell.angle_alpha   90.00
_cell.angle_beta   90.00
_cell.angle_gamma   90.00
#
_symmetry.space_group_name_H-M   'P 1'
#
loop_
_entity.id
_entity.type
_entity.pdbx_description
1 polymer ?
#
loop_
_entity_poly.entity_id
_entity_poly.type
_entity_poly.pdbx_seq_one_letter_code
_entity_poly.pdbx_strand_id
1 'polypeptide(L)'
;MLALALMIRRESLYLVAALSLPLLLFLAWSARKSQSLLFFFITLMSVGVLLFALASVHTRTYARSPEWNRFEQLLRLKSEFIDYAHIPYNTRTESYFREIGWSENDYNCLQRWFYIDPKIYSPEKLQALVAHFPPTARSWEDVQRAVRTLRSHVHADKILWLLIPLCLGTLLFGVQTYTHLFTLFATGLGALVTVSLLAIFLYLPDRVFHPSVASVGWFALFLYEEPRAPGVGSRYSRPRQYGGFFCVGLTLLLLLIRSDTSLAKILRFSQIVQQENTQLHGALAHLNPQPSQTFVVWGAAFPYEFILPLEHQGYLQNLRILGLGASNQSPVQKRMLNAQGIPDLPRALFERQDVFLILNPERREDIFLEHYLAEHYGVSATVIPHWQEGRLRVWTVTRSQEPPATNP
;
A
#
# COMPACT_ATOMS: atom_id res chain seq x y z
N MET A 1 3.69 -14.07 11.84
CA MET A 1 3.63 -12.65 11.39
C MET A 1 4.90 -12.18 10.72
N LEU A 2 6.10 -12.25 11.33
CA LEU A 2 7.36 -11.80 10.69
C LEU A 2 7.68 -12.53 9.36
N ALA A 3 7.44 -13.84 9.29
CA ALA A 3 7.59 -14.60 8.06
C ALA A 3 6.62 -14.13 6.95
N LEU A 4 5.36 -13.87 7.28
CA LEU A 4 4.37 -13.33 6.35
C LEU A 4 4.76 -11.91 5.91
N ALA A 5 5.23 -11.06 6.83
CA ALA A 5 5.73 -9.74 6.52
C ALA A 5 6.90 -9.80 5.52
N LEU A 6 7.89 -10.68 5.76
CA LEU A 6 9.01 -10.89 4.84
C LEU A 6 8.57 -11.33 3.45
N MET A 7 7.59 -12.24 3.37
CA MET A 7 7.12 -12.79 2.09
C MET A 7 6.28 -11.80 1.28
N ILE A 8 5.61 -10.85 1.95
CA ILE A 8 4.78 -9.83 1.30
C ILE A 8 5.61 -8.58 0.98
N ARG A 9 6.36 -8.05 1.96
CA ARG A 9 7.21 -6.84 1.84
C ARG A 9 8.39 -6.86 2.80
N ARG A 10 9.60 -6.98 2.26
CA ARG A 10 10.85 -7.05 3.03
C ARG A 10 11.11 -5.77 3.84
N GLU A 11 10.70 -4.63 3.30
CA GLU A 11 10.84 -3.31 3.90
C GLU A 11 10.06 -3.21 5.21
N SER A 12 8.89 -3.85 5.29
CA SER A 12 8.11 -3.92 6.53
C SER A 12 8.84 -4.69 7.62
N LEU A 13 9.60 -5.73 7.27
CA LEU A 13 10.44 -6.45 8.23
C LEU A 13 11.58 -5.55 8.74
N TYR A 14 12.25 -4.80 7.87
CA TYR A 14 13.31 -3.87 8.28
C TYR A 14 12.78 -2.78 9.22
N LEU A 15 11.60 -2.25 8.94
CA LEU A 15 10.92 -1.30 9.82
C LEU A 15 10.66 -1.92 11.20
N VAL A 16 10.07 -3.12 11.26
CA VAL A 16 9.78 -3.79 12.54
C VAL A 16 11.07 -4.08 13.30
N ALA A 17 12.13 -4.52 12.61
CA ALA A 17 13.43 -4.78 13.22
C ALA A 17 14.05 -3.49 13.79
N ALA A 18 14.03 -2.40 13.02
CA ALA A 18 14.55 -1.09 13.43
C ALA A 18 13.82 -0.55 14.66
N LEU A 19 12.48 -0.59 14.64
CA LEU A 19 11.65 -0.12 15.76
C LEU A 19 11.78 -1.01 16.99
N SER A 20 11.94 -2.33 16.82
CA SER A 20 12.08 -3.28 17.93
C SER A 20 13.48 -3.32 18.53
N LEU A 21 14.49 -2.74 17.88
CA LEU A 21 15.88 -2.82 18.30
C LEU A 21 16.10 -2.36 19.75
N PRO A 22 15.58 -1.20 20.22
CA PRO A 22 15.76 -0.79 21.61
C PRO A 22 15.20 -1.80 22.61
N LEU A 23 14.04 -2.37 22.33
CA LEU A 23 13.41 -3.38 23.17
C LEU A 23 14.23 -4.68 23.20
N LEU A 24 14.74 -5.14 22.06
CA LEU A 24 15.57 -6.33 21.98
C LEU A 24 16.89 -6.16 22.74
N LEU A 25 17.52 -4.98 22.65
CA LEU A 25 18.72 -4.66 23.43
C LEU A 25 18.44 -4.62 24.92
N PHE A 26 17.30 -4.06 25.33
CA PHE A 26 16.86 -4.08 26.72
C PHE A 26 16.63 -5.50 27.23
N LEU A 27 15.94 -6.36 26.47
CA LEU A 27 15.70 -7.75 26.83
C LEU A 27 17.00 -8.54 26.98
N ALA A 28 17.95 -8.36 26.04
CA ALA A 28 19.27 -8.97 26.13
C ALA A 28 20.04 -8.51 27.37
N TRP A 29 20.01 -7.20 27.67
CA TRP A 29 20.65 -6.64 28.86
C TRP A 29 20.03 -7.18 30.16
N SER A 30 18.70 -7.27 30.23
CA SER A 30 17.98 -7.78 31.39
C SER A 30 18.25 -9.27 31.60
N ALA A 31 18.41 -10.04 30.52
CA ALA A 31 18.73 -11.46 30.59
C ALA A 31 20.21 -11.75 30.91
N ARG A 32 21.12 -10.76 30.89
CA ARG A 32 22.58 -10.96 30.90
C ARG A 32 23.16 -11.74 32.08
N LYS A 33 22.44 -11.80 33.21
CA LYS A 33 22.85 -12.51 34.43
C LYS A 33 22.11 -13.85 34.63
N SER A 34 21.30 -14.26 33.66
CA SER A 34 20.47 -15.46 33.71
C SER A 34 20.82 -16.42 32.58
N GLN A 35 20.55 -17.72 32.79
CA GLN A 35 20.51 -18.75 31.73
C GLN A 35 19.55 -18.36 30.58
N SER A 36 18.60 -17.46 30.84
CA SER A 36 17.68 -16.90 29.85
C SER A 36 18.37 -16.17 28.68
N LEU A 37 19.61 -15.68 28.84
CA LEU A 37 20.34 -15.01 27.75
C LEU A 37 20.63 -15.98 26.60
N LEU A 38 21.03 -17.21 26.94
CA LEU A 38 21.29 -18.26 25.95
C LEU A 38 20.02 -18.58 25.16
N PHE A 39 18.90 -18.81 25.86
CA PHE A 39 17.61 -19.06 25.21
C PHE A 39 17.13 -17.88 24.36
N PHE A 40 17.36 -16.64 24.79
CA PHE A 40 17.08 -15.44 24.00
C PHE A 40 17.83 -15.46 22.67
N PHE A 41 19.15 -15.68 22.69
CA PHE A 41 19.95 -15.74 21.47
C PHE A 41 19.63 -16.95 20.59
N ILE A 42 19.36 -18.12 21.18
CA ILE A 42 18.90 -19.30 20.42
C ILE A 42 17.58 -18.98 19.70
N THR A 43 16.64 -18.32 20.38
CA THR A 43 15.36 -17.93 19.79
C THR A 43 15.56 -16.92 18.65
N LEU A 44 16.35 -15.87 18.88
CA LEU A 44 16.65 -14.85 17.87
C LEU A 44 17.35 -15.44 16.66
N MET A 45 18.33 -16.34 16.89
CA MET A 45 19.04 -17.05 15.83
C MET A 45 18.10 -17.98 15.05
N SER A 46 17.22 -18.72 15.73
CA SER A 46 16.27 -19.63 15.09
C SER A 46 15.30 -18.86 14.18
N VAL A 47 14.78 -17.72 14.65
CA VAL A 47 13.96 -16.81 13.85
C VAL A 47 14.77 -16.24 12.68
N GLY A 48 16.00 -15.78 12.93
CA GLY A 48 16.89 -15.26 11.90
C GLY A 48 17.20 -16.26 10.79
N VAL A 49 17.51 -17.52 11.15
CA VAL A 49 17.76 -18.62 10.21
C VAL A 49 16.50 -18.92 9.40
N LEU A 50 15.33 -18.99 10.03
CA LEU A 50 14.06 -19.20 9.32
C LEU A 50 13.79 -18.08 8.31
N LEU A 51 13.94 -16.82 8.72
CA LEU A 51 13.75 -15.66 7.84
C LEU A 51 14.77 -15.66 6.69
N PHE A 52 16.03 -15.96 6.98
CA PHE A 52 17.07 -16.05 5.96
C PHE A 52 16.81 -17.18 4.96
N ALA A 53 16.38 -18.35 5.43
CA ALA A 53 16.01 -19.47 4.58
C ALA A 53 14.83 -19.11 3.66
N LEU A 54 13.78 -18.49 4.20
CA LEU A 54 12.63 -18.03 3.42
C LEU A 54 13.02 -16.97 2.38
N ALA A 55 13.82 -15.96 2.77
CA ALA A 55 14.31 -14.93 1.87
C ALA A 55 15.19 -15.52 0.75
N SER A 56 16.01 -16.52 1.07
CA SER A 56 16.87 -17.22 0.12
C SER A 56 16.05 -18.04 -0.88
N VAL A 57 15.05 -18.80 -0.41
CA VAL A 57 14.14 -19.57 -1.27
C VAL A 57 13.37 -18.63 -2.20
N HIS A 58 12.83 -17.54 -1.67
CA HIS A 58 12.13 -16.53 -2.46
C HIS A 58 13.05 -15.97 -3.55
N THR A 59 14.19 -15.39 -3.18
CA THR A 59 15.12 -14.76 -4.13
C THR A 59 15.61 -15.74 -5.19
N ARG A 60 15.95 -16.98 -4.81
CA ARG A 60 16.38 -18.02 -5.77
C ARG A 60 15.27 -18.43 -6.73
N THR A 61 14.02 -18.48 -6.26
CA THR A 61 12.88 -18.85 -7.12
C THR A 61 12.64 -17.81 -8.21
N TYR A 62 12.63 -16.53 -7.84
CA TYR A 62 12.43 -15.44 -8.81
C TYR A 62 13.65 -15.23 -9.71
N ALA A 63 14.88 -15.35 -9.18
CA ALA A 63 16.11 -15.21 -9.95
C ALA A 63 16.27 -16.26 -11.07
N ARG A 64 15.63 -17.43 -10.94
CA ARG A 64 15.65 -18.48 -11.98
C ARG A 64 14.79 -18.15 -13.20
N SER A 65 13.92 -17.15 -13.14
CA SER A 65 13.05 -16.77 -14.25
C SER A 65 13.45 -15.39 -14.81
N PRO A 66 13.95 -15.34 -16.05
CA PRO A 66 14.28 -14.07 -16.71
C PRO A 66 13.09 -13.11 -16.79
N GLU A 67 11.86 -13.64 -16.95
CA GLU A 67 10.65 -12.83 -17.04
C GLU A 67 10.31 -12.14 -15.70
N TRP A 68 10.51 -12.84 -14.58
CA TRP A 68 10.30 -12.25 -13.24
C TRP A 68 11.36 -11.20 -12.95
N ASN A 69 12.63 -11.43 -13.29
CA ASN A 69 13.69 -10.43 -13.13
C ASN A 69 13.38 -9.15 -13.92
N ARG A 70 12.97 -9.28 -15.19
CA ARG A 70 12.55 -8.13 -16.01
C ARG A 70 11.37 -7.37 -15.38
N PHE A 71 10.38 -8.10 -14.87
CA PHE A 71 9.23 -7.49 -14.20
C PHE A 71 9.61 -6.79 -12.88
N GLU A 72 10.50 -7.37 -12.07
CA GLU A 72 11.01 -6.73 -10.85
C GLU A 72 11.79 -5.45 -11.16
N GLN A 73 12.61 -5.46 -12.21
CA GLN A 73 13.31 -4.25 -12.68
C GLN A 73 12.30 -3.16 -13.10
N LEU A 74 11.26 -3.53 -13.87
CA LEU A 74 10.20 -2.61 -14.25
C LEU A 74 9.50 -2.02 -13.02
N LEU A 75 9.12 -2.87 -12.06
CA LEU A 75 8.40 -2.45 -10.85
C LEU A 75 9.24 -1.49 -10.01
N ARG A 76 10.54 -1.78 -9.83
CA ARG A 76 11.47 -0.92 -9.09
C ARG A 76 11.59 0.45 -9.75
N LEU A 77 11.87 0.49 -11.06
CA LEU A 77 12.04 1.74 -11.81
C LEU A 77 10.75 2.56 -11.85
N LYS A 78 9.60 1.89 -11.99
CA LYS A 78 8.29 2.55 -11.94
C LYS A 78 8.01 3.14 -10.55
N SER A 79 8.29 2.42 -9.47
CA SER A 79 8.15 3.00 -8.13
C SER A 79 9.11 4.18 -7.92
N GLU A 80 10.32 4.12 -8.46
CA GLU A 80 11.22 5.28 -8.46
C GLU A 80 10.64 6.47 -9.22
N PHE A 81 10.08 6.24 -10.40
CA PHE A 81 9.45 7.25 -11.23
C PHE A 81 8.19 7.88 -10.61
N ILE A 82 7.22 7.05 -10.20
CA ILE A 82 5.89 7.45 -9.72
C ILE A 82 5.94 7.87 -8.25
N ASP A 83 6.52 7.02 -7.39
CA ASP A 83 6.39 7.15 -5.94
C ASP A 83 7.48 8.05 -5.31
N TYR A 84 8.68 8.10 -5.89
CA TYR A 84 9.84 8.76 -5.24
C TYR A 84 10.33 10.02 -5.95
N ALA A 85 10.55 9.97 -7.26
CA ALA A 85 11.14 11.06 -8.01
C ALA A 85 10.11 12.12 -8.41
N HIS A 86 8.82 11.77 -8.47
CA HIS A 86 7.70 12.65 -8.85
C HIS A 86 8.02 13.50 -10.09
N ILE A 87 8.65 12.90 -11.10
CA ILE A 87 9.14 13.61 -12.28
C ILE A 87 7.93 14.09 -13.09
N PRO A 88 7.61 15.39 -13.07
CA PRO A 88 6.45 15.89 -13.80
C PRO A 88 6.77 15.94 -15.29
N TYR A 89 5.76 15.77 -16.14
CA TYR A 89 5.86 16.16 -17.54
C TYR A 89 5.56 17.67 -17.65
N ASN A 90 6.54 18.47 -18.07
CA ASN A 90 6.41 19.90 -18.32
C ASN A 90 7.49 20.39 -19.30
N THR A 91 7.48 21.67 -19.64
CA THR A 91 8.42 22.27 -20.60
C THR A 91 9.90 22.08 -20.27
N ARG A 92 10.27 21.83 -19.01
CA ARG A 92 11.66 21.59 -18.59
C ARG A 92 12.07 20.13 -18.68
N THR A 93 11.12 19.20 -18.59
CA THR A 93 11.37 17.76 -18.56
C THR A 93 11.00 17.06 -19.85
N GLU A 94 10.18 17.69 -20.70
CA GLU A 94 9.66 17.17 -21.96
C GLU A 94 10.74 16.59 -22.88
N SER A 95 11.90 17.23 -22.98
CA SER A 95 13.00 16.75 -23.83
C SER A 95 13.44 15.33 -23.46
N TYR A 96 13.54 15.02 -22.16
CA TYR A 96 13.95 13.69 -21.68
C TYR A 96 12.88 12.62 -21.97
N PHE A 97 11.60 12.98 -21.94
CA PHE A 97 10.52 12.07 -22.34
C PHE A 97 10.54 11.83 -23.86
N ARG A 98 10.75 12.88 -24.66
CA ARG A 98 10.86 12.75 -26.11
C ARG A 98 12.07 11.90 -26.53
N GLU A 99 13.20 12.00 -25.83
CA GLU A 99 14.39 11.18 -26.09
C GLU A 99 14.13 9.67 -25.99
N ILE A 100 13.25 9.24 -25.07
CA ILE A 100 12.83 7.83 -24.95
C ILE A 100 11.60 7.49 -25.80
N GLY A 101 11.11 8.44 -26.59
CA GLY A 101 9.95 8.32 -27.46
C GLY A 101 8.62 8.27 -26.71
N TRP A 102 8.47 9.01 -25.60
CA TRP A 102 7.21 9.16 -24.87
C TRP A 102 6.55 10.52 -25.13
N SER A 103 5.25 10.49 -25.39
CA SER A 103 4.37 11.66 -25.41
C SER A 103 3.93 12.06 -24.00
N GLU A 104 3.26 13.20 -23.86
CA GLU A 104 2.55 13.54 -22.62
C GLU A 104 1.45 12.52 -22.30
N ASN A 105 0.84 11.94 -23.33
CA ASN A 105 -0.17 10.91 -23.18
C ASN A 105 0.42 9.62 -22.59
N ASP A 106 1.61 9.19 -23.02
CA ASP A 106 2.31 8.03 -22.45
C ASP A 106 2.61 8.22 -20.96
N TYR A 107 3.06 9.42 -20.57
CA TYR A 107 3.24 9.78 -19.18
C TYR A 107 1.93 9.63 -18.38
N ASN A 108 0.82 10.15 -18.93
CA ASN A 108 -0.49 10.09 -18.30
C ASN A 108 -1.05 8.66 -18.20
N CYS A 109 -0.84 7.84 -19.22
CA CYS A 109 -1.18 6.41 -19.23
C CYS A 109 -0.40 5.65 -18.14
N LEU A 110 0.92 5.86 -18.04
CA LEU A 110 1.74 5.24 -16.99
C LEU A 110 1.26 5.62 -15.59
N GLN A 111 1.05 6.91 -15.33
CA GLN A 111 0.56 7.42 -14.03
C GLN A 111 -0.80 6.84 -13.65
N ARG A 112 -1.64 6.52 -14.65
CA ARG A 112 -2.96 5.92 -14.48
C ARG A 112 -2.97 4.40 -14.59
N TRP A 113 -1.83 3.73 -14.55
CA TRP A 113 -1.71 2.27 -14.57
C TRP A 113 -1.98 1.58 -15.92
N PHE A 114 -1.93 2.31 -17.03
CA PHE A 114 -1.97 1.77 -18.37
C PHE A 114 -0.58 1.73 -18.99
N TYR A 115 0.13 0.64 -18.74
CA TYR A 115 1.49 0.43 -19.22
C TYR A 115 1.73 -1.02 -19.63
N ILE A 116 0.73 -1.58 -20.32
CA ILE A 116 0.70 -3.01 -20.68
C ILE A 116 1.65 -3.35 -21.83
N ASP A 117 1.94 -2.40 -22.72
CA ASP A 117 2.82 -2.62 -23.87
C ASP A 117 4.31 -2.58 -23.47
N PRO A 118 5.04 -3.71 -23.54
CA PRO A 118 6.45 -3.77 -23.19
C PRO A 118 7.39 -3.04 -24.16
N LYS A 119 6.92 -2.65 -25.36
CA LYS A 119 7.71 -1.87 -26.34
C LYS A 119 7.72 -0.39 -25.99
N ILE A 120 6.60 0.12 -25.47
CA ILE A 120 6.47 1.51 -25.04
C ILE A 120 6.97 1.65 -23.60
N TYR A 121 6.54 0.77 -22.70
CA TYR A 121 6.87 0.82 -21.28
C TYR A 121 7.87 -0.27 -20.89
N SER A 122 9.12 -0.08 -21.30
CA SER A 122 10.20 -1.02 -21.00
C SER A 122 11.05 -0.59 -19.79
N PRO A 123 11.69 -1.52 -19.06
CA PRO A 123 12.68 -1.18 -18.05
C PRO A 123 13.79 -0.30 -18.61
N GLU A 124 14.22 -0.51 -19.85
CA GLU A 124 15.31 0.25 -20.46
C GLU A 124 14.95 1.73 -20.62
N LYS A 125 13.74 2.02 -21.11
CA LYS A 125 13.24 3.40 -21.28
C LYS A 125 13.05 4.09 -19.94
N LEU A 126 12.44 3.41 -18.96
CA LEU A 126 12.26 3.95 -17.61
C LEU A 126 13.61 4.18 -16.91
N GLN A 127 14.59 3.30 -17.09
CA GLN A 127 15.92 3.46 -16.51
C GLN A 127 16.65 4.67 -17.11
N ALA A 128 16.58 4.86 -18.43
CA ALA A 128 17.14 6.03 -19.08
C ALA A 128 16.54 7.32 -18.52
N LEU A 129 15.21 7.37 -18.38
CA LEU A 129 14.50 8.52 -17.83
C LEU A 129 14.92 8.81 -16.38
N VAL A 130 14.84 7.80 -15.50
CA VAL A 130 15.16 7.95 -14.07
C VAL A 130 16.62 8.35 -13.85
N ALA A 131 17.56 7.94 -14.71
CA ALA A 131 18.96 8.33 -14.61
C ALA A 131 19.18 9.85 -14.71
N HIS A 132 18.29 10.59 -15.38
CA HIS A 132 18.34 12.05 -15.45
C HIS A 132 17.83 12.75 -14.18
N PHE A 133 17.08 12.04 -13.34
CA PHE A 133 16.40 12.60 -12.17
C PHE A 133 16.70 11.78 -10.91
N PRO A 134 17.95 11.78 -10.43
CA PRO A 134 18.30 11.05 -9.22
C PRO A 134 17.47 11.60 -8.02
N PRO A 135 17.06 10.74 -7.07
CA PRO A 135 16.13 11.07 -5.98
C PRO A 135 16.65 12.07 -4.92
N THR A 136 17.69 12.87 -5.22
CA THR A 136 18.53 13.57 -4.24
C THR A 136 18.36 15.08 -4.16
N ALA A 137 17.62 15.74 -5.04
CA ALA A 137 17.37 17.18 -4.94
C ALA A 137 15.98 17.46 -4.36
N ARG A 138 15.85 17.49 -3.02
CA ARG A 138 14.63 17.93 -2.35
C ARG A 138 14.65 19.43 -2.11
N SER A 139 13.58 20.09 -2.51
CA SER A 139 13.42 21.53 -2.28
C SER A 139 12.84 21.79 -0.88
N TRP A 140 12.89 23.03 -0.44
CA TRP A 140 12.18 23.46 0.77
C TRP A 140 10.66 23.17 0.71
N GLU A 141 10.09 23.17 -0.49
CA GLU A 141 8.68 22.85 -0.71
C GLU A 141 8.36 21.39 -0.36
N ASP A 142 9.29 20.47 -0.60
CA ASP A 142 9.14 19.06 -0.22
C ASP A 142 9.11 18.89 1.30
N VAL A 143 9.95 19.63 2.03
CA VAL A 143 9.91 19.66 3.51
C VAL A 143 8.59 20.23 4.00
N GLN A 144 8.10 21.32 3.40
CA GLN A 144 6.79 21.89 3.74
C GLN A 144 5.64 20.92 3.43
N ARG A 145 5.73 20.16 2.33
CA ARG A 145 4.78 19.09 2.02
C ARG A 145 4.83 17.99 3.06
N ALA A 146 6.02 17.53 3.46
CA ALA A 146 6.23 16.54 4.49
C ALA A 146 5.60 16.96 5.83
N VAL A 147 5.84 18.20 6.28
CA VAL A 147 5.24 18.74 7.51
C VAL A 147 3.72 18.79 7.43
N ARG A 148 3.15 19.22 6.28
CA ARG A 148 1.70 19.21 6.07
C ARG A 148 1.13 17.80 6.11
N THR A 149 1.81 16.83 5.48
CA THR A 149 1.43 15.41 5.51
C THR A 149 1.48 14.86 6.93
N LEU A 150 2.54 15.12 7.71
CA LEU A 150 2.61 14.69 9.10
C LEU A 150 1.48 15.30 9.95
N ARG A 151 1.22 16.59 9.77
CA ARG A 151 0.12 17.28 10.46
C ARG A 151 -1.24 16.69 10.09
N SER A 152 -1.47 16.35 8.82
CA SER A 152 -2.73 15.73 8.40
C SER A 152 -2.91 14.36 9.02
N HIS A 153 -1.86 13.52 9.07
CA HIS A 153 -1.91 12.21 9.71
C HIS A 153 -2.19 12.36 11.22
N VAL A 154 -1.51 13.26 11.93
CA VAL A 154 -1.71 13.49 13.38
C VAL A 154 -3.13 13.98 13.70
N HIS A 155 -3.72 14.83 12.85
CA HIS A 155 -5.09 15.33 13.07
C HIS A 155 -6.16 14.31 12.65
N ALA A 156 -5.95 13.56 11.57
CA ALA A 156 -6.90 12.56 11.08
C ALA A 156 -6.88 11.29 11.95
N ASP A 157 -5.72 10.94 12.51
CA ASP A 157 -5.54 9.70 13.24
C ASP A 157 -6.08 9.78 14.67
N LYS A 158 -7.23 9.15 14.87
CA LYS A 158 -7.87 9.04 16.18
C LYS A 158 -7.14 8.08 17.12
N ILE A 159 -6.41 7.09 16.59
CA ILE A 159 -5.67 6.09 17.38
C ILE A 159 -4.51 6.75 18.10
N LEU A 160 -3.81 7.68 17.44
CA LEU A 160 -2.71 8.43 18.03
C LEU A 160 -3.13 9.15 19.33
N TRP A 161 -4.31 9.77 19.35
CA TRP A 161 -4.85 10.44 20.54
C TRP A 161 -5.24 9.48 21.68
N LEU A 162 -5.44 8.20 21.39
CA LEU A 162 -5.72 7.15 22.38
C LEU A 162 -4.41 6.53 22.90
N LEU A 163 -3.39 6.48 22.06
CA LEU A 163 -2.06 5.99 22.45
C LEU A 163 -1.33 6.98 23.36
N ILE A 164 -1.51 8.29 23.18
CA ILE A 164 -0.88 9.31 24.03
C ILE A 164 -1.19 9.11 25.53
N PRO A 165 -2.45 9.06 26.00
CA PRO A 165 -2.76 8.86 27.41
C PRO A 165 -2.32 7.47 27.91
N LEU A 166 -2.33 6.45 27.05
CA LEU A 166 -1.83 5.12 27.39
C LEU A 166 -0.31 5.13 27.63
N CYS A 167 0.45 5.76 26.72
CA CYS A 167 1.89 5.99 26.86
C CYS A 167 2.20 6.84 28.09
N LEU A 168 1.47 7.94 28.30
CA LEU A 168 1.67 8.80 29.47
C LEU A 168 1.34 8.06 30.76
N GLY A 169 0.27 7.28 30.80
CA GLY A 169 -0.11 6.50 31.97
C GLY A 169 0.91 5.42 32.32
N THR A 170 1.36 4.67 31.33
CA THR A 170 2.43 3.67 31.51
C THR A 170 3.75 4.32 31.94
N LEU A 171 4.13 5.46 31.35
CA LEU A 171 5.31 6.23 31.74
C LEU A 171 5.23 6.77 33.18
N LEU A 172 4.10 7.35 33.58
CA LEU A 172 3.94 8.00 34.89
C LEU A 172 3.76 6.99 36.03
N PHE A 173 3.14 5.84 35.76
CA PHE A 173 2.69 4.92 36.80
C PHE A 173 3.29 3.52 36.73
N GLY A 174 3.73 3.05 35.55
CA GLY A 174 4.21 1.68 35.34
C GLY A 174 5.72 1.53 35.18
N VAL A 175 6.41 2.59 34.75
CA VAL A 175 7.85 2.54 34.51
C VAL A 175 8.62 2.89 35.78
N GLN A 176 9.35 1.91 36.32
CA GLN A 176 10.05 2.04 37.61
C GLN A 176 11.56 2.24 37.47
N THR A 177 12.12 2.03 36.26
CA THR A 177 13.56 2.07 36.02
C THR A 177 13.94 3.03 34.89
N TYR A 178 15.09 3.70 35.03
CA TYR A 178 15.64 4.54 33.97
C TYR A 178 15.88 3.78 32.66
N THR A 179 16.13 2.47 32.73
CA THR A 179 16.30 1.60 31.57
C THR A 179 15.02 1.45 30.75
N HIS A 180 13.84 1.39 31.38
CA HIS A 180 12.57 1.35 30.65
C HIS A 180 12.28 2.70 30.00
N LEU A 181 12.51 3.81 30.72
CA LEU A 181 12.38 5.17 30.16
C LEU A 181 13.28 5.36 28.95
N PHE A 182 14.54 4.93 29.06
CA PHE A 182 15.49 4.97 27.95
C PHE A 182 15.02 4.14 26.76
N THR A 183 14.49 2.93 27.00
CA THR A 183 13.98 2.06 25.93
C THR A 183 12.78 2.68 25.20
N LEU A 184 11.85 3.29 25.94
CA LEU A 184 10.70 3.98 25.37
C LEU A 184 11.11 5.25 24.62
N PHE A 185 12.04 6.03 25.18
CA PHE A 185 12.60 7.19 24.52
C PHE A 185 13.31 6.81 23.23
N ALA A 186 14.16 5.79 23.25
CA ALA A 186 14.86 5.30 22.07
C ALA A 186 13.90 4.77 20.99
N THR A 187 12.85 4.06 21.39
CA THR A 187 11.79 3.61 20.45
C THR A 187 11.05 4.80 19.86
N GLY A 188 10.64 5.77 20.69
CA GLY A 188 9.94 6.97 20.24
C GLY A 188 10.79 7.83 19.30
N LEU A 189 12.08 7.99 19.61
CA LEU A 189 13.03 8.66 18.74
C LEU A 189 13.22 7.91 17.42
N GLY A 190 13.36 6.58 17.46
CA GLY A 190 13.47 5.75 16.26
C GLY A 190 12.23 5.85 15.37
N ALA A 191 11.03 5.84 15.96
CA ALA A 191 9.77 6.04 15.25
C ALA A 191 9.69 7.44 14.62
N LEU A 192 10.04 8.48 15.39
CA LEU A 192 10.05 9.87 14.89
C LEU A 192 11.03 10.05 13.74
N VAL A 193 12.26 9.55 13.88
CA VAL A 193 13.28 9.61 12.82
C VAL A 193 12.79 8.87 11.58
N THR A 194 12.27 7.65 11.74
CA THR A 194 11.80 6.85 10.60
C THR A 194 10.64 7.53 9.86
N VAL A 195 9.63 8.01 10.60
CA VAL A 195 8.48 8.72 10.05
C VAL A 195 8.91 10.03 9.37
N SER A 196 9.84 10.77 9.97
CA SER A 196 10.36 12.02 9.39
C SER A 196 11.18 11.77 8.14
N LEU A 197 12.07 10.76 8.15
CA LEU A 197 12.85 10.37 6.98
C LEU A 197 11.93 9.95 5.84
N LEU A 198 10.91 9.13 6.12
CA LEU A 198 9.94 8.70 5.13
C LEU A 198 9.08 9.85 4.62
N ALA A 199 8.69 10.80 5.46
CA ALA A 199 7.90 11.95 5.03
C ALA A 199 8.71 12.94 4.17
N ILE A 200 10.00 13.13 4.47
CA ILE A 200 10.86 14.12 3.81
C ILE A 200 11.50 13.55 2.55
N PHE A 201 12.05 12.34 2.62
CA PHE A 201 12.86 11.76 1.55
C PHE A 201 12.07 10.82 0.64
N LEU A 202 11.01 10.19 1.18
CA LEU A 202 10.26 9.13 0.49
C LEU A 202 8.75 9.43 0.55
N TYR A 203 7.94 8.40 0.32
CA TYR A 203 6.51 8.40 0.61
C TYR A 203 6.29 7.81 2.00
N LEU A 204 5.44 8.44 2.82
CA LEU A 204 5.01 7.93 4.13
C LEU A 204 3.60 7.35 4.00
N PRO A 205 3.44 6.01 3.90
CA PRO A 205 2.13 5.39 3.92
C PRO A 205 1.52 5.34 5.33
N ASP A 206 0.19 5.44 5.42
CA ASP A 206 -0.57 5.21 6.66
C ASP A 206 -0.17 3.91 7.38
N ARG A 207 -0.03 2.82 6.62
CA ARG A 207 0.39 1.50 7.10
C ARG A 207 1.81 1.45 7.70
N VAL A 208 2.61 2.51 7.55
CA VAL A 208 3.92 2.66 8.19
C VAL A 208 3.83 3.64 9.36
N PHE A 209 3.11 4.76 9.16
CA PHE A 209 2.90 5.77 10.21
C PHE A 209 2.23 5.17 11.45
N HIS A 210 1.06 4.53 11.30
CA HIS A 210 0.30 4.04 12.45
C HIS A 210 1.07 3.00 13.27
N PRO A 211 1.68 1.93 12.69
CA PRO A 211 2.44 0.97 13.48
C PRO A 211 3.69 1.58 14.13
N SER A 212 4.33 2.55 13.46
CA SER A 212 5.51 3.23 14.03
C SER A 212 5.15 3.98 15.31
N VAL A 213 4.06 4.74 15.30
CA VAL A 213 3.59 5.46 16.50
C VAL A 213 3.03 4.49 17.54
N ALA A 214 2.25 3.49 17.11
CA ALA A 214 1.66 2.49 18.01
C ALA A 214 2.70 1.63 18.73
N SER A 215 3.88 1.40 18.12
CA SER A 215 4.95 0.61 18.71
C SER A 215 5.38 1.15 20.09
N VAL A 216 5.42 2.48 20.26
CA VAL A 216 5.76 3.12 21.53
C VAL A 216 4.76 2.75 22.62
N GLY A 217 3.47 2.79 22.31
CA GLY A 217 2.40 2.42 23.24
C GLY A 217 2.41 0.94 23.58
N TRP A 218 2.60 0.08 22.58
CA TRP A 218 2.72 -1.37 22.78
C TRP A 218 3.93 -1.73 23.65
N PHE A 219 5.07 -1.07 23.44
CA PHE A 219 6.26 -1.33 24.26
C PHE A 219 6.10 -0.76 25.66
N ALA A 220 5.38 0.35 25.83
CA ALA A 220 5.09 0.88 27.16
C ALA A 220 4.19 -0.06 27.98
N LEU A 221 3.24 -0.73 27.32
CA LEU A 221 2.48 -1.83 27.94
C LEU A 221 3.35 -3.05 28.24
N PHE A 222 4.24 -3.42 27.32
CA PHE A 222 5.12 -4.58 27.51
C PHE A 222 6.13 -4.38 28.66
N LEU A 223 6.62 -3.15 28.82
CA LEU A 223 7.55 -2.76 29.89
C LEU A 223 6.86 -2.35 31.20
N TYR A 224 5.53 -2.48 31.26
CA TYR A 224 4.78 -2.21 32.46
C TYR A 224 5.14 -3.25 33.53
N GLU A 225 5.70 -2.78 34.63
CA GLU A 225 5.92 -3.60 35.82
C GLU A 225 4.89 -3.21 36.87
N GLU A 226 4.16 -4.19 37.39
CA GLU A 226 3.33 -3.96 38.56
C GLU A 226 4.20 -3.42 39.70
N PRO A 227 3.78 -2.33 40.37
CA PRO A 227 4.43 -1.86 41.58
C PRO A 227 4.54 -3.03 42.56
N ARG A 228 5.78 -3.47 42.87
CA ARG A 228 6.01 -4.50 43.88
C ARG A 228 5.22 -4.14 45.12
N ALA A 229 4.43 -5.09 45.64
CA ALA A 229 3.62 -4.88 46.83
C ALA A 229 4.51 -4.24 47.90
N PRO A 230 4.13 -3.07 48.46
CA PRO A 230 4.96 -2.40 49.44
C PRO A 230 5.21 -3.38 50.59
N GLY A 231 6.49 -3.61 50.91
CA GLY A 231 6.84 -4.15 52.22
C GLY A 231 6.09 -3.35 53.28
N VAL A 232 5.50 -4.05 54.25
CA VAL A 232 4.69 -3.52 55.35
C VAL A 232 5.37 -2.28 55.93
N GLY A 233 4.92 -1.07 55.56
CA GLY A 233 5.49 0.19 56.07
C GLY A 233 5.57 1.37 55.10
N SER A 234 5.59 1.16 53.78
CA SER A 234 5.69 2.28 52.83
C SER A 234 4.30 2.91 52.53
N ARG A 235 3.98 4.05 53.16
CA ARG A 235 2.76 4.86 52.87
C ARG A 235 2.75 5.51 51.49
N TYR A 236 3.83 5.44 50.71
CA TYR A 236 4.00 6.14 49.43
C TYR A 236 3.57 5.36 48.18
N SER A 237 3.11 4.11 48.30
CA SER A 237 2.82 3.23 47.15
C SER A 237 1.36 3.23 46.67
N ARG A 238 0.40 3.67 47.50
CA ARG A 238 -1.03 3.67 47.15
C ARG A 238 -1.44 4.56 45.95
N PRO A 239 -0.95 5.81 45.79
CA PRO A 239 -1.43 6.67 44.69
C PRO A 239 -1.00 6.18 43.29
N ARG A 240 0.04 5.34 43.19
CA ARG A 240 0.52 4.80 41.90
C ARG A 240 -0.36 3.69 41.33
N GLN A 241 -0.93 2.83 42.18
CA GLN A 241 -1.81 1.76 41.73
C GLN A 241 -3.11 2.33 41.12
N TYR A 242 -3.69 3.34 41.77
CA TYR A 242 -4.88 4.03 41.25
C TYR A 242 -4.59 4.85 39.99
N GLY A 243 -3.37 5.37 39.81
CA GLY A 243 -2.97 6.10 38.61
C GLY A 243 -2.97 5.27 37.33
N GLY A 244 -2.54 4.00 37.40
CA GLY A 244 -2.60 3.06 36.28
C GLY A 244 -4.04 2.74 35.87
N PHE A 245 -4.90 2.40 36.85
CA PHE A 245 -6.33 2.20 36.61
C PHE A 245 -7.03 3.46 36.11
N PHE A 246 -6.64 4.65 36.59
CA PHE A 246 -7.15 5.91 36.10
C PHE A 246 -6.75 6.17 34.65
N CYS A 247 -5.52 5.84 34.23
CA CYS A 247 -5.09 6.03 32.84
C CYS A 247 -5.73 5.03 31.88
N VAL A 248 -5.88 3.77 32.30
CA VAL A 248 -6.64 2.77 31.53
C VAL A 248 -8.11 3.16 31.47
N GLY A 249 -8.71 3.55 32.60
CA GLY A 249 -10.08 4.04 32.69
C GLY A 249 -10.31 5.30 31.85
N LEU A 250 -9.36 6.24 31.84
CA LEU A 250 -9.38 7.44 31.00
C LEU A 250 -9.21 7.10 29.53
N THR A 251 -8.35 6.13 29.19
CA THR A 251 -8.19 5.66 27.80
C THR A 251 -9.46 4.97 27.32
N LEU A 252 -10.08 4.13 28.16
CA LEU A 252 -11.38 3.49 27.89
C LEU A 252 -12.51 4.53 27.81
N LEU A 253 -12.49 5.56 28.67
CA LEU A 253 -13.46 6.66 28.64
C LEU A 253 -13.26 7.52 27.39
N LEU A 254 -12.03 7.84 26.99
CA LEU A 254 -11.73 8.55 25.75
C LEU A 254 -12.08 7.70 24.53
N LEU A 255 -11.87 6.38 24.59
CA LEU A 255 -12.38 5.43 23.61
C LEU A 255 -13.89 5.54 23.51
N LEU A 256 -14.62 5.52 24.64
CA LEU A 256 -16.08 5.61 24.68
C LEU A 256 -16.61 6.98 24.23
N ILE A 257 -16.06 8.10 24.72
CA ILE A 257 -16.46 9.47 24.33
C ILE A 257 -16.14 9.75 22.85
N ARG A 258 -15.05 9.18 22.30
CA ARG A 258 -14.77 9.26 20.86
C ARG A 258 -15.45 8.15 20.05
N SER A 259 -16.03 7.13 20.71
CA SER A 259 -16.69 5.97 20.07
C SER A 259 -18.03 6.29 19.43
N ASP A 260 -18.59 7.47 19.71
CA ASP A 260 -19.74 8.04 18.99
C ASP A 260 -19.54 8.04 17.45
N THR A 261 -18.31 7.78 17.00
CA THR A 261 -17.95 7.71 15.59
C THR A 261 -17.23 6.43 15.15
N SER A 262 -17.02 5.39 15.96
CA SER A 262 -16.30 4.18 15.51
C SER A 262 -17.23 3.00 15.32
N LEU A 263 -17.94 2.53 16.35
CA LEU A 263 -18.80 1.34 16.20
C LEU A 263 -19.99 1.64 15.29
N ALA A 264 -20.68 2.76 15.49
CA ALA A 264 -21.77 3.18 14.60
C ALA A 264 -21.29 3.39 13.16
N LYS A 265 -20.07 3.90 12.94
CA LYS A 265 -19.50 4.02 11.58
C LYS A 265 -19.08 2.68 11.01
N ILE A 266 -18.52 1.77 11.80
CA ILE A 266 -18.19 0.41 11.37
C ILE A 266 -19.47 -0.35 11.01
N LEU A 267 -20.53 -0.22 11.81
CA LEU A 267 -21.84 -0.82 11.53
C LEU A 267 -22.47 -0.18 10.30
N ARG A 268 -22.47 1.15 10.16
CA ARG A 268 -22.93 1.84 8.93
C ARG A 268 -22.10 1.45 7.71
N PHE A 269 -20.79 1.35 7.85
CA PHE A 269 -19.90 0.93 6.78
C PHE A 269 -20.16 -0.52 6.40
N SER A 270 -20.38 -1.40 7.38
CA SER A 270 -20.80 -2.79 7.16
C SER A 270 -22.12 -2.85 6.40
N GLN A 271 -23.11 -2.03 6.77
CA GLN A 271 -24.39 -1.91 6.05
C GLN A 271 -24.19 -1.42 4.61
N ILE A 272 -23.36 -0.40 4.40
CA ILE A 272 -23.01 0.10 3.06
C ILE A 272 -22.36 -1.01 2.24
N VAL A 273 -21.37 -1.72 2.80
CA VAL A 273 -20.69 -2.82 2.12
C VAL A 273 -21.66 -3.95 1.76
N GLN A 274 -22.60 -4.31 2.65
CA GLN A 274 -23.62 -5.31 2.36
C GLN A 274 -24.61 -4.86 1.26
N GLN A 275 -25.03 -3.60 1.29
CA GLN A 275 -25.91 -3.02 0.27
C GLN A 275 -25.22 -2.99 -1.10
N GLU A 276 -23.98 -2.50 -1.15
CA GLU A 276 -23.18 -2.43 -2.37
C GLU A 276 -22.81 -3.84 -2.88
N ASN A 277 -22.55 -4.80 -1.99
CA ASN A 277 -22.39 -6.21 -2.35
C ASN A 277 -23.66 -6.75 -3.02
N THR A 278 -24.83 -6.53 -2.43
CA THR A 278 -26.12 -6.95 -3.03
C THR A 278 -26.34 -6.32 -4.41
N GLN A 279 -26.00 -5.03 -4.56
CA GLN A 279 -26.06 -4.35 -5.85
C GLN A 279 -25.06 -4.93 -6.87
N LEU A 280 -23.84 -5.26 -6.45
CA LEU A 280 -22.83 -5.88 -7.30
C LEU A 280 -23.29 -7.27 -7.78
N HIS A 281 -23.93 -8.07 -6.92
CA HIS A 281 -24.53 -9.35 -7.31
C HIS A 281 -25.60 -9.16 -8.38
N GLY A 282 -26.55 -8.23 -8.17
CA GLY A 282 -27.60 -7.92 -9.14
C GLY A 282 -27.02 -7.44 -10.48
N ALA A 283 -26.07 -6.50 -10.41
CA ALA A 283 -25.34 -5.97 -11.56
C ALA A 283 -24.64 -7.08 -12.36
N LEU A 284 -23.93 -8.00 -11.70
CA LEU A 284 -23.25 -9.11 -12.38
C LEU A 284 -24.23 -10.16 -12.94
N ALA A 285 -25.35 -10.40 -12.25
CA ALA A 285 -26.39 -11.28 -12.75
C ALA A 285 -27.06 -10.71 -14.02
N HIS A 286 -27.32 -9.40 -14.07
CA HIS A 286 -27.87 -8.72 -15.25
C HIS A 286 -26.86 -8.58 -16.38
N LEU A 287 -25.60 -8.26 -16.06
CA LEU A 287 -24.52 -8.26 -17.03
C LEU A 287 -24.33 -9.64 -17.67
N ASN A 288 -24.56 -10.71 -16.90
CA ASN A 288 -24.50 -12.10 -17.34
C ASN A 288 -23.22 -12.43 -18.12
N PRO A 289 -22.03 -12.22 -17.52
CA PRO A 289 -20.75 -12.40 -18.21
C PRO A 289 -20.62 -13.84 -18.70
N GLN A 290 -20.16 -13.99 -19.93
CA GLN A 290 -19.91 -15.30 -20.54
C GLN A 290 -18.45 -15.70 -20.38
N PRO A 291 -18.14 -17.00 -20.23
CA PRO A 291 -16.76 -17.47 -20.13
C PRO A 291 -15.90 -17.04 -21.32
N SER A 292 -16.43 -16.85 -22.52
CA SER A 292 -15.62 -16.36 -23.65
C SER A 292 -15.20 -14.90 -23.52
N GLN A 293 -15.90 -14.10 -22.71
CA GLN A 293 -15.66 -12.67 -22.60
C GLN A 293 -14.54 -12.36 -21.63
N THR A 294 -13.76 -11.31 -21.92
CA THR A 294 -12.68 -10.80 -21.08
C THR A 294 -12.99 -9.39 -20.65
N PHE A 295 -12.95 -9.12 -19.34
CA PHE A 295 -13.18 -7.81 -18.76
C PHE A 295 -11.87 -7.23 -18.26
N VAL A 296 -11.36 -6.23 -18.98
CA VAL A 296 -10.13 -5.51 -18.65
C VAL A 296 -10.47 -4.44 -17.64
N VAL A 297 -9.91 -4.52 -16.43
CA VAL A 297 -10.16 -3.56 -15.35
C VAL A 297 -9.02 -2.56 -15.32
N TRP A 298 -9.31 -1.29 -15.61
CA TRP A 298 -8.32 -0.23 -15.51
C TRP A 298 -8.20 0.26 -14.06
N GLY A 299 -7.02 0.07 -13.46
CA GLY A 299 -6.73 0.53 -12.11
C GLY A 299 -7.64 -0.11 -11.06
N ALA A 300 -8.41 0.73 -10.36
CA ALA A 300 -9.34 0.31 -9.31
C ALA A 300 -10.81 0.52 -9.70
N ALA A 301 -11.12 0.45 -11.01
CA ALA A 301 -12.47 0.70 -11.51
C ALA A 301 -13.48 -0.40 -11.15
N PHE A 302 -13.01 -1.63 -10.91
CA PHE A 302 -13.87 -2.70 -10.42
C PHE A 302 -13.97 -2.66 -8.88
N PRO A 303 -15.18 -2.76 -8.30
CA PRO A 303 -15.40 -2.53 -6.88
C PRO A 303 -15.10 -3.77 -6.03
N TYR A 304 -13.83 -4.19 -5.99
CA TYR A 304 -13.38 -5.37 -5.24
C TYR A 304 -13.70 -5.29 -3.75
N GLU A 305 -13.78 -4.08 -3.19
CA GLU A 305 -14.08 -3.82 -1.78
C GLU A 305 -15.46 -4.28 -1.32
N PHE A 306 -16.37 -4.56 -2.26
CA PHE A 306 -17.72 -5.06 -1.95
C PHE A 306 -17.86 -6.57 -2.17
N ILE A 307 -16.77 -7.29 -2.48
CA ILE A 307 -16.73 -8.75 -2.43
C ILE A 307 -16.46 -9.17 -0.97
N LEU A 308 -17.41 -9.87 -0.36
CA LEU A 308 -17.30 -10.27 1.05
C LEU A 308 -16.31 -11.44 1.20
N PRO A 309 -15.37 -11.40 2.15
CA PRO A 309 -14.33 -12.43 2.27
C PRO A 309 -14.84 -13.87 2.53
N LEU A 310 -16.04 -14.01 3.09
CA LEU A 310 -16.63 -15.30 3.50
C LEU A 310 -17.85 -15.70 2.65
N GLU A 311 -18.19 -14.94 1.60
CA GLU A 311 -19.31 -15.30 0.73
C GLU A 311 -18.92 -16.36 -0.31
N HIS A 312 -19.93 -17.03 -0.87
CA HIS A 312 -19.72 -17.92 -2.00
C HIS A 312 -19.52 -17.11 -3.30
N GLN A 313 -18.36 -17.29 -3.95
CA GLN A 313 -17.94 -16.49 -5.12
C GLN A 313 -18.41 -17.05 -6.47
N GLY A 314 -19.39 -17.97 -6.49
CA GLY A 314 -19.89 -18.59 -7.73
C GLY A 314 -20.43 -17.59 -8.76
N TYR A 315 -20.92 -16.42 -8.33
CA TYR A 315 -21.37 -15.34 -9.22
C TYR A 315 -20.23 -14.72 -10.05
N LEU A 316 -18.97 -14.94 -9.68
CA LEU A 316 -17.79 -14.49 -10.41
C LEU A 316 -17.23 -15.54 -11.37
N GLN A 317 -17.75 -16.78 -11.38
CA GLN A 317 -17.13 -17.91 -12.07
C GLN A 317 -16.96 -17.69 -13.59
N ASN A 318 -17.89 -16.94 -14.20
CA ASN A 318 -17.86 -16.63 -15.63
C ASN A 318 -17.22 -15.27 -15.93
N LEU A 319 -16.89 -14.49 -14.89
CA LEU A 319 -16.33 -13.16 -15.03
C LEU A 319 -14.79 -13.25 -15.14
N ARG A 320 -14.28 -13.30 -16.37
CA ARG A 320 -12.82 -13.30 -16.60
C ARG A 320 -12.26 -11.89 -16.50
N ILE A 321 -11.67 -11.56 -15.36
CA ILE A 321 -11.05 -10.25 -15.13
C ILE A 321 -9.56 -10.27 -15.47
N LEU A 322 -9.14 -9.25 -16.22
CA LEU A 322 -7.74 -8.88 -16.39
C LEU A 322 -7.50 -7.49 -15.81
N GLY A 323 -6.85 -7.41 -14.65
CA GLY A 323 -6.52 -6.12 -14.02
C GLY A 323 -5.32 -5.44 -14.68
N LEU A 324 -5.46 -4.14 -14.96
CA LEU A 324 -4.38 -3.22 -15.29
C LEU A 324 -3.99 -2.43 -14.04
N GLY A 325 -2.80 -2.69 -13.52
CA GLY A 325 -2.41 -2.22 -12.21
C GLY A 325 -0.94 -2.47 -11.90
N ALA A 326 -0.62 -2.71 -10.63
CA ALA A 326 0.76 -2.98 -10.20
C ALA A 326 1.36 -4.25 -10.82
N SER A 327 0.53 -5.18 -11.29
CA SER A 327 0.91 -6.45 -11.91
C SER A 327 1.06 -6.41 -13.44
N ASN A 328 0.99 -5.22 -14.05
CA ASN A 328 1.17 -5.06 -15.49
C ASN A 328 2.50 -5.65 -15.96
N GLN A 329 2.45 -6.36 -17.09
CA GLN A 329 3.57 -7.09 -17.70
C GLN A 329 4.14 -8.24 -16.85
N SER A 330 3.52 -8.60 -15.71
CA SER A 330 3.97 -9.75 -14.93
C SER A 330 3.86 -11.06 -15.71
N PRO A 331 4.70 -12.07 -15.42
CA PRO A 331 4.60 -13.39 -16.06
C PRO A 331 3.21 -14.03 -15.90
N VAL A 332 2.53 -13.76 -14.79
CA VAL A 332 1.15 -14.23 -14.55
C VAL A 332 0.18 -13.58 -15.53
N GLN A 333 0.22 -12.24 -15.67
CA GLN A 333 -0.66 -11.52 -16.58
C GLN A 333 -0.41 -11.91 -18.05
N LYS A 334 0.86 -12.09 -18.45
CA LYS A 334 1.22 -12.58 -19.80
C LYS A 334 0.63 -13.97 -20.07
N ARG A 335 0.72 -14.89 -19.11
CA ARG A 335 0.11 -16.23 -19.25
C ARG A 335 -1.41 -16.17 -19.34
N MET A 336 -2.06 -15.30 -18.56
CA MET A 336 -3.51 -15.09 -18.65
C MET A 336 -3.93 -14.57 -20.03
N LEU A 337 -3.24 -13.54 -20.53
CA LEU A 337 -3.45 -12.98 -21.87
C LEU A 337 -3.26 -14.02 -22.98
N ASN A 338 -2.15 -14.78 -22.92
CA ASN A 338 -1.87 -15.84 -23.88
C ASN A 338 -2.92 -16.97 -23.85
N ALA A 339 -3.37 -17.38 -22.66
CA ALA A 339 -4.41 -18.40 -22.52
C ALA A 339 -5.77 -17.95 -23.07
N GLN A 340 -6.00 -16.63 -23.21
CA GLN A 340 -7.19 -16.03 -23.81
C GLN A 340 -6.99 -15.65 -25.28
N GLY A 341 -5.84 -15.97 -25.88
CA GLY A 341 -5.51 -15.61 -27.25
C GLY A 341 -5.42 -14.09 -27.46
N ILE A 342 -5.00 -13.34 -26.44
CA ILE A 342 -4.80 -11.88 -26.49
C ILE A 342 -3.29 -11.59 -26.45
N PRO A 343 -2.57 -11.65 -27.59
CA PRO A 343 -1.14 -11.35 -27.62
C PRO A 343 -0.84 -9.85 -27.48
N ASP A 344 -1.81 -9.00 -27.82
CA ASP A 344 -1.71 -7.54 -27.83
C ASP A 344 -3.02 -6.96 -27.28
N LEU A 345 -3.00 -6.52 -26.02
CA LEU A 345 -4.20 -6.09 -25.31
C LEU A 345 -4.78 -4.78 -25.87
N PRO A 346 -4.00 -3.69 -26.09
CA PRO A 346 -4.56 -2.48 -26.69
C PRO A 346 -5.20 -2.74 -28.05
N ARG A 347 -4.60 -3.61 -28.88
CA ARG A 347 -5.18 -4.02 -30.15
C ARG A 347 -6.49 -4.79 -29.99
N ALA A 348 -6.52 -5.74 -29.06
CA ALA A 348 -7.70 -6.53 -28.78
C ALA A 348 -8.90 -5.69 -28.32
N LEU A 349 -8.68 -4.58 -27.61
CA LEU A 349 -9.76 -3.71 -27.14
C LEU A 349 -10.65 -3.18 -28.27
N PHE A 350 -10.09 -2.90 -29.47
CA PHE A 350 -10.85 -2.35 -30.59
C PHE A 350 -11.06 -3.31 -31.77
N GLU A 351 -10.38 -4.47 -31.79
CA GLU A 351 -10.56 -5.49 -32.83
C GLU A 351 -11.48 -6.63 -32.41
N ARG A 352 -11.55 -6.93 -31.11
CA ARG A 352 -12.32 -8.07 -30.59
C ARG A 352 -13.62 -7.60 -29.95
N GLN A 353 -14.71 -8.31 -30.24
CA GLN A 353 -16.04 -8.03 -29.68
C GLN A 353 -16.26 -8.70 -28.32
N ASP A 354 -15.36 -9.59 -27.90
CA ASP A 354 -15.43 -10.31 -26.63
C ASP A 354 -14.48 -9.73 -25.57
N VAL A 355 -13.86 -8.58 -25.83
CA VAL A 355 -13.01 -7.87 -24.86
C VAL A 355 -13.68 -6.56 -24.48
N PHE A 356 -13.98 -6.41 -23.19
CA PHE A 356 -14.64 -5.24 -22.61
C PHE A 356 -13.70 -4.51 -21.66
N LEU A 357 -13.98 -3.23 -21.45
CA LEU A 357 -13.20 -2.36 -20.57
C LEU A 357 -14.04 -1.89 -19.38
N ILE A 358 -13.49 -1.97 -18.18
CA ILE A 358 -14.06 -1.42 -16.95
C ILE A 358 -13.12 -0.32 -16.50
N LEU A 359 -13.55 0.93 -16.63
CA LEU A 359 -12.76 2.11 -16.29
C LEU A 359 -13.56 3.13 -15.48
N ASN A 360 -12.87 4.08 -14.87
CA ASN A 360 -13.50 5.20 -14.18
C ASN A 360 -13.50 6.45 -15.07
N PRO A 361 -14.64 6.85 -15.66
CA PRO A 361 -14.69 8.00 -16.57
C PRO A 361 -14.40 9.33 -15.86
N GLU A 362 -14.56 9.42 -14.54
CA GLU A 362 -14.24 10.63 -13.78
C GLU A 362 -12.74 10.96 -13.82
N ARG A 363 -11.90 9.97 -14.16
CA ARG A 363 -10.45 10.12 -14.28
C ARG A 363 -9.99 10.42 -15.71
N ARG A 364 -10.92 10.54 -16.66
CA ARG A 364 -10.69 10.72 -18.11
C ARG A 364 -9.84 9.62 -18.74
N GLU A 365 -9.90 8.40 -18.19
CA GLU A 365 -9.14 7.24 -18.65
C GLU A 365 -9.46 6.86 -20.11
N ASP A 366 -10.70 7.11 -20.53
CA ASP A 366 -11.19 7.02 -21.89
C ASP A 366 -10.37 7.87 -22.87
N ILE A 367 -10.19 9.16 -22.59
CA ILE A 367 -9.48 10.09 -23.48
C ILE A 367 -8.02 9.68 -23.67
N PHE A 368 -7.34 9.24 -22.59
CA PHE A 368 -5.95 8.79 -22.67
C PHE A 368 -5.82 7.52 -23.51
N LEU A 369 -6.80 6.62 -23.45
CA LEU A 369 -6.83 5.43 -24.29
C LEU A 369 -7.01 5.78 -25.76
N GLU A 370 -7.95 6.66 -26.08
CA GLU A 370 -8.21 7.07 -27.47
C GLU A 370 -6.97 7.70 -28.10
N HIS A 371 -6.30 8.62 -27.38
CA HIS A 371 -5.04 9.19 -27.81
C HIS A 371 -3.94 8.14 -27.94
N TYR A 372 -3.85 7.20 -27.00
CA TYR A 372 -2.84 6.13 -27.05
C TYR A 372 -3.02 5.23 -28.28
N LEU A 373 -4.26 4.89 -28.63
CA LEU A 373 -4.58 4.10 -29.82
C LEU A 373 -4.29 4.89 -31.11
N ALA A 374 -4.54 6.20 -31.12
CA ALA A 374 -4.20 7.05 -32.25
C ALA A 374 -2.67 7.15 -32.43
N GLU A 375 -1.92 7.42 -31.35
CA GLU A 375 -0.47 7.60 -31.37
C GLU A 375 0.29 6.32 -31.77
N HIS A 376 -0.06 5.17 -31.17
CA HIS A 376 0.75 3.95 -31.28
C HIS A 376 0.19 2.91 -32.24
N TYR A 377 -1.11 2.96 -32.55
CA TYR A 377 -1.76 2.03 -33.47
C TYR A 377 -2.27 2.71 -34.74
N GLY A 378 -2.24 4.05 -34.82
CA GLY A 378 -2.76 4.79 -35.97
C GLY A 378 -4.26 4.63 -36.17
N VAL A 379 -4.99 4.32 -35.09
CA VAL A 379 -6.43 4.05 -35.12
C VAL A 379 -7.16 5.13 -34.35
N SER A 380 -8.09 5.82 -35.02
CA SER A 380 -9.10 6.60 -34.32
C SER A 380 -10.09 5.65 -33.66
N ALA A 381 -10.17 5.71 -32.35
CA ALA A 381 -11.09 4.89 -31.58
C ALA A 381 -11.91 5.78 -30.65
N THR A 382 -13.11 5.32 -30.30
CA THR A 382 -13.98 5.97 -29.32
C THR A 382 -14.37 4.95 -28.27
N VAL A 383 -14.31 5.36 -27.00
CA VAL A 383 -14.74 4.55 -25.87
C VAL A 383 -16.21 4.84 -25.59
N ILE A 384 -17.08 3.86 -25.84
CA ILE A 384 -18.53 4.03 -25.69
C ILE A 384 -19.08 3.16 -24.55
N PRO A 385 -20.09 3.64 -23.80
CA PRO A 385 -20.73 2.81 -22.78
C PRO A 385 -21.35 1.57 -23.42
N HIS A 386 -20.97 0.39 -22.93
CA HIS A 386 -21.59 -0.88 -23.32
C HIS A 386 -22.74 -1.23 -22.37
N TRP A 387 -22.50 -1.07 -21.07
CA TRP A 387 -23.44 -1.44 -20.02
C TRP A 387 -23.14 -0.69 -18.72
N GLN A 388 -24.17 -0.36 -17.94
CA GLN A 388 -24.00 0.26 -16.61
C GLN A 388 -25.10 -0.18 -15.64
N GLU A 389 -24.72 -0.51 -14.40
CA GLU A 389 -25.65 -0.66 -13.27
C GLU A 389 -24.90 -0.45 -11.95
N GLY A 390 -25.48 0.40 -11.09
CA GLY A 390 -24.83 0.80 -9.85
C GLY A 390 -23.44 1.40 -10.09
N ARG A 391 -22.41 0.82 -9.46
CA ARG A 391 -21.01 1.24 -9.62
C ARG A 391 -20.28 0.57 -10.77
N LEU A 392 -20.82 -0.50 -11.34
CA LEU A 392 -20.17 -1.24 -12.41
C LEU A 392 -20.50 -0.58 -13.75
N ARG A 393 -19.47 -0.14 -14.46
CA ARG A 393 -19.57 0.47 -15.80
C ARG A 393 -18.66 -0.29 -16.75
N VAL A 394 -19.24 -0.81 -17.82
CA VAL A 394 -18.56 -1.59 -18.85
C VAL A 394 -18.61 -0.80 -20.15
N TRP A 395 -17.49 -0.75 -20.84
CA TRP A 395 -17.25 0.02 -22.04
C TRP A 395 -16.76 -0.88 -23.16
N THR A 396 -17.00 -0.47 -24.39
CA THR A 396 -16.43 -1.05 -25.59
C THR A 396 -15.63 0.02 -26.31
N VAL A 397 -14.52 -0.38 -26.92
CA VAL A 397 -13.73 0.51 -27.77
C VAL A 397 -14.09 0.20 -29.21
N THR A 398 -14.57 1.19 -29.95
CA THR A 398 -14.95 1.04 -31.36
C THR A 398 -14.05 1.89 -32.23
N ARG A 399 -13.73 1.41 -33.44
CA ARG A 399 -13.05 2.26 -34.42
C ARG A 399 -14.00 3.35 -34.87
N SER A 400 -13.57 4.61 -34.79
CA SER A 400 -14.31 5.74 -35.34
C SER A 400 -14.26 5.63 -36.87
N GLN A 401 -15.40 5.80 -37.55
CA GLN A 401 -15.45 5.77 -39.02
C GLN A 401 -14.93 7.05 -39.68
N GLU A 402 -14.71 8.11 -38.90
CA GLU A 402 -14.12 9.37 -39.37
C GLU A 402 -12.75 9.58 -38.72
N PRO A 403 -11.72 10.00 -39.50
CA PRO A 403 -10.45 10.42 -38.92
C PRO A 403 -10.69 11.64 -38.03
N PRO A 404 -9.98 11.75 -36.88
CA PRO A 404 -10.12 12.90 -36.01
C PRO A 404 -9.69 14.13 -36.80
N ALA A 405 -10.54 15.16 -36.80
CA ALA A 405 -10.17 16.47 -37.34
C ALA A 405 -8.90 16.92 -36.62
N THR A 406 -7.79 16.97 -37.35
CA THR A 406 -6.52 17.51 -36.87
C THR A 406 -6.74 18.99 -36.62
N ASN A 407 -6.97 19.36 -35.36
CA ASN A 407 -6.86 20.77 -34.97
C ASN A 407 -5.36 21.09 -34.89
N PRO A 408 -4.89 22.13 -35.60
CA PRO A 408 -3.49 22.53 -35.66
C PRO A 408 -2.96 23.10 -34.34
#